data_AF-A0A847DWX4-F1
#
_entry.id   AF-A0A847DWX4-F1
#
_cell.length_a   1.000
_cell.length_b   1.000
_cell.length_c   1.000
_cell.angle_alpha   90.00
_cell.angle_beta   90.00
_cell.angle_gamma   90.00
#
_symmetry.space_group_name_H-M   'P 1'
#
loop_
_entity.id
_entity.type
_entity.pdbx_description
1 polymer ?
#
loop_
_entity_poly.entity_id
_entity_poly.type
_entity_poly.pdbx_seq_one_letter_code
_entity_poly.pdbx_strand_id
1 'polypeptide(L)' 'SAIELMLEEPTLIKRPVVEHGDRIAVGFSEAVYEGLFGEGGRETQ' A
#
# COMPACT_ATOMS: atom_id res chain seq x y z
N SER A 1 -8.10 -22.38 3.89
CA SER A 1 -8.25 -21.44 2.75
C SER A 1 -7.03 -20.53 2.70
N ALA A 2 -6.81 -19.79 1.60
CA ALA A 2 -5.69 -18.83 1.57
C ALA A 2 -5.81 -17.75 2.65
N ILE A 3 -7.05 -17.34 2.97
CA ILE A 3 -7.34 -16.36 4.03
C ILE A 3 -6.97 -16.92 5.40
N GLU A 4 -7.40 -18.15 5.72
CA GLU A 4 -7.08 -18.78 7.01
C GLU A 4 -5.56 -18.90 7.22
N LEU A 5 -4.82 -19.29 6.19
CA LEU A 5 -3.37 -19.39 6.26
C LEU A 5 -2.69 -18.03 6.47
N MET A 6 -3.15 -16.98 5.76
CA MET A 6 -2.60 -15.62 5.94
C MET A 6 -2.96 -15.01 7.31
N LEU A 7 -4.06 -15.45 7.93
CA LEU A 7 -4.42 -15.05 9.30
C LEU A 7 -3.56 -15.78 10.34
N GLU A 8 -3.24 -17.05 10.10
CA GLU A 8 -2.39 -17.87 10.96
C GLU A 8 -0.92 -17.45 10.90
N GLU A 9 -0.42 -17.11 9.70
CA GLU A 9 0.95 -16.64 9.48
C GLU A 9 0.97 -15.28 8.74
N PRO A 10 0.79 -14.15 9.46
CA PRO A 10 0.69 -12.82 8.85
C PRO A 10 1.94 -12.36 8.09
N THR A 11 3.10 -12.94 8.38
CA THR A 11 4.37 -12.65 7.69
C THR A 11 4.38 -13.08 6.23
N LEU A 12 3.45 -13.94 5.81
CA LEU A 12 3.23 -14.29 4.41
C LEU A 12 2.77 -13.10 3.57
N ILE A 13 2.18 -12.07 4.20
CA ILE A 13 1.72 -10.86 3.51
C ILE A 13 2.91 -9.91 3.32
N LYS A 14 3.28 -9.64 2.07
CA LYS A 14 4.35 -8.68 1.74
C LYS A 14 4.00 -7.28 2.27
N ARG A 15 4.95 -6.66 2.98
CA ARG A 15 4.82 -5.31 3.55
C ARG A 15 5.80 -4.33 2.87
N PRO A 16 5.50 -3.02 2.83
CA PRO A 16 4.23 -2.37 3.21
C PRO A 16 3.08 -2.73 2.26
N VAL A 17 1.84 -2.51 2.72
CA VAL A 17 0.63 -2.51 1.87
C VAL A 17 -0.01 -1.13 2.03
N VAL A 18 -0.21 -0.42 0.92
CA VAL A 18 -0.80 0.92 0.90
C VAL A 18 -2.12 0.85 0.12
N GLU A 19 -3.17 1.32 0.74
CA GLU A 19 -4.48 1.53 0.12
C GLU A 19 -4.66 3.03 -0.14
N HIS A 20 -5.04 3.38 -1.37
CA HIS A 20 -5.25 4.78 -1.78
C HIS A 20 -6.43 4.84 -2.76
N GLY A 21 -7.62 5.14 -2.26
CA GLY A 21 -8.86 5.03 -3.03
C GLY A 21 -9.07 3.60 -3.53
N ASP A 22 -9.33 3.41 -4.82
CA ASP A 22 -9.55 2.09 -5.43
C ASP A 22 -8.25 1.35 -5.79
N ARG A 23 -7.09 1.79 -5.28
CA ARG A 23 -5.77 1.23 -5.61
C ARG A 23 -5.11 0.62 -4.37
N ILE A 24 -4.49 -0.54 -4.58
CA ILE A 24 -3.64 -1.21 -3.59
C ILE A 24 -2.23 -1.33 -4.17
N ALA A 25 -1.23 -0.83 -3.42
CA ALA A 25 0.19 -1.01 -3.71
C ALA A 25 0.83 -1.91 -2.65
N VAL A 26 1.70 -2.82 -3.09
CA VAL A 26 2.37 -3.80 -2.22
C VAL A 26 3.88 -3.73 -2.41
N GLY A 27 4.60 -3.57 -1.30
CA GLY A 27 6.03 -3.27 -1.30
C GLY A 27 6.31 -1.78 -1.49
N PHE A 28 7.60 -1.42 -1.44
CA PHE A 28 8.04 -0.06 -1.67
C PHE A 28 8.65 0.11 -3.07
N SER A 29 8.24 1.18 -3.75
CA SER A 29 8.83 1.68 -4.99
C SER A 29 8.61 3.19 -5.03
N GLU A 30 9.68 3.96 -5.23
CA GLU A 30 9.65 5.42 -5.28
C GLU A 30 8.66 5.93 -6.34
N ALA A 31 8.77 5.46 -7.58
CA ALA A 31 7.87 5.83 -8.67
C ALA A 31 6.38 5.53 -8.37
N VAL A 32 6.09 4.43 -7.67
CA VAL A 32 4.72 4.10 -7.25
C VAL A 32 4.23 5.07 -6.19
N TYR A 33 5.07 5.39 -5.21
CA TYR A 33 4.72 6.33 -4.15
C TYR A 33 4.58 7.76 -4.66
N GLU A 34 5.41 8.20 -5.61
CA GLU A 34 5.24 9.48 -6.31
C GLU A 34 3.90 9.53 -7.05
N GLY A 35 3.49 8.47 -7.72
CA GLY A 35 2.17 8.42 -8.37
C GLY A 35 0.98 8.41 -7.39
N LEU A 36 1.19 7.98 -6.14
CA LEU A 36 0.15 7.92 -5.10
C LEU A 36 0.10 9.19 -4.23
N PHE A 37 1.25 9.83 -3.97
CA PHE A 37 1.39 10.92 -3.00
C PHE A 37 2.06 12.18 -3.58
N GLY A 38 2.61 12.11 -4.78
CA GLY A 38 3.26 13.23 -5.46
C GLY A 38 2.26 14.32 -5.85
N GLU A 39 2.61 15.55 -5.46
CA GLU A 39 1.95 16.84 -5.74
C GLU A 39 0.42 16.84 -5.93
N GLY A 40 -0.28 16.48 -4.84
CA GLY A 40 -1.64 16.92 -4.52
C GLY A 40 -1.78 17.55 -3.11
N GLY A 41 -0.70 17.57 -2.32
CA GLY A 41 -0.67 18.02 -0.93
C GLY A 41 -0.36 19.52 -0.72
N ARG A 42 -0.64 20.39 -1.71
CA ARG A 42 -0.72 21.83 -1.42
C ARG A 42 -2.10 22.12 -0.84
N GLU A 43 -2.31 21.74 0.41
CA GLU A 43 -3.27 22.46 1.24
C GLU A 43 -2.74 23.89 1.34
N THR A 44 -3.39 24.81 0.62
CA THR A 44 -3.22 26.25 0.83
C THR A 44 -3.51 26.54 2.30
N GLN A 45 -2.46 26.82 3.05
CA GLN A 45 -2.56 27.59 4.30
C GLN A 45 -2.82 29.06 3.96
#